data_AF-A0A425D8U4-F1
#
_entry.id   AF-A0A425D8U4-F1
#
_cell.length_a   1.000
_cell.length_b   1.000
_cell.length_c   1.000
_cell.angle_alpha   90.00
_cell.angle_beta   90.00
_cell.angle_gamma   90.00
#
_symmetry.space_group_name_H-M   'P 1'
#
loop_
_entity.id
_entity.type
_entity.pdbx_description
1 polymer ?
#
loop_
_entity_poly.entity_id
_entity_poly.type
_entity_poly.pdbx_seq_one_letter_code
_entity_poly.pdbx_strand_id
1 'polypeptide(L)'
;MLFASFCWHFEDNYLYSINYMHTGAKKHWYGIPATSCDTFERVWKSLVPHRFDKKPDLFFHFNCNEAVNFCLPDWLPFGRLCSERYRDFGRLSVFSHDRFMYVLAMRGLFPDDHKPGESTDEGALVHASRMLLDEMNRIVDEEIRLRDQLVQSGIVMVVAMAKRDDALTDDEMGYDDRRQCVACKHSLFFSGIACSCSHTKVACLRHAHKLCKCDPSKKVFLQWFTIPEMFVAMATLDDRLVALEKRAREPQVHSPRAAKRMKGEHDNEPVSCRTMLERNQASMAGNFSLSRILG
;
A
#
# COMPACT_ATOMS: atom_id res chain seq x y z
N MET A 1 -17.99 27.25 1.93
CA MET A 1 -19.10 27.72 1.07
C MET A 1 -20.35 26.93 1.44
N LEU A 2 -21.50 27.60 1.58
CA LEU A 2 -22.78 26.92 1.81
C LEU A 2 -23.11 26.03 0.61
N PHE A 3 -23.54 24.79 0.86
CA PHE A 3 -23.85 23.76 -0.15
C PHE A 3 -22.68 23.18 -0.94
N ALA A 4 -21.42 23.48 -0.59
CA ALA A 4 -20.30 22.73 -1.14
C ALA A 4 -20.41 21.26 -0.71
N SER A 5 -20.46 20.36 -1.68
CA SER A 5 -20.60 18.92 -1.50
C SER A 5 -19.48 18.16 -2.19
N PHE A 6 -19.08 17.02 -1.63
CA PHE A 6 -18.28 16.03 -2.33
C PHE A 6 -19.16 14.85 -2.72
N CYS A 7 -18.92 14.29 -3.90
CA CYS A 7 -19.65 13.11 -4.37
C CYS A 7 -19.28 11.88 -3.53
N TRP A 8 -20.13 10.85 -3.57
CA TRP A 8 -19.80 9.52 -3.05
C TRP A 8 -18.44 9.08 -3.58
N HIS A 9 -17.56 8.57 -2.74
CA HIS A 9 -16.28 7.98 -3.12
C HIS A 9 -15.82 7.05 -2.01
N PHE A 10 -14.83 6.23 -2.31
CA PHE A 10 -13.99 5.58 -1.31
C PHE A 10 -12.54 6.02 -1.61
N GLU A 11 -11.68 5.90 -0.62
CA GLU A 11 -10.28 6.29 -0.75
C GLU A 11 -9.51 5.35 -1.68
N ASP A 12 -8.51 5.88 -2.38
CA ASP A 12 -7.61 5.08 -3.19
C ASP A 12 -6.99 3.94 -2.36
N ASN A 13 -6.81 2.79 -3.00
CA ASN A 13 -6.28 1.58 -2.35
C ASN A 13 -7.09 1.10 -1.12
N TYR A 14 -8.34 1.56 -0.97
CA TYR A 14 -9.20 1.29 0.19
C TYR A 14 -8.58 1.71 1.52
N LEU A 15 -7.73 2.74 1.50
CA LEU A 15 -7.09 3.28 2.70
C LEU A 15 -8.12 3.88 3.65
N TYR A 16 -7.76 3.99 4.92
CA TYR A 16 -8.51 4.81 5.86
C TYR A 16 -8.37 6.30 5.50
N SER A 17 -9.34 7.09 5.94
CA SER A 17 -9.37 8.56 5.81
C SER A 17 -9.63 9.16 7.17
N ILE A 18 -8.82 10.12 7.60
CA ILE A 18 -9.11 10.97 8.75
C ILE A 18 -9.32 12.40 8.26
N ASN A 19 -10.40 13.03 8.73
CA ASN A 19 -10.77 14.38 8.35
C ASN A 19 -10.84 15.25 9.61
N TYR A 20 -10.02 16.29 9.69
CA TYR A 20 -10.07 17.25 10.78
C TYR A 20 -10.64 18.60 10.29
N MET A 21 -11.65 19.10 10.98
CA MET A 21 -12.28 20.38 10.66
C MET A 21 -11.70 21.46 11.59
N HIS A 22 -10.63 22.14 11.12
CA HIS A 22 -9.89 23.13 11.89
C HIS A 22 -10.77 24.26 12.44
N THR A 23 -11.62 24.84 11.60
CA THR A 23 -12.53 25.94 11.96
C THR A 23 -13.78 25.91 11.08
N GLY A 24 -14.75 26.78 11.36
CA GLY A 24 -15.92 27.00 10.51
C GLY A 24 -17.16 26.20 10.93
N ALA A 25 -18.18 26.27 10.08
CA ALA A 25 -19.46 25.61 10.31
C ALA A 25 -19.36 24.08 10.13
N LYS A 26 -20.25 23.34 10.81
CA LYS A 26 -20.30 21.87 10.79
C LYS A 26 -20.40 21.31 9.37
N LYS A 27 -19.61 20.26 9.10
CA LYS A 27 -19.72 19.42 7.89
C LYS A 27 -20.64 18.23 8.15
N HIS A 28 -21.55 17.96 7.21
CA HIS A 28 -22.42 16.78 7.24
C HIS A 28 -21.79 15.64 6.44
N TRP A 29 -21.85 14.43 6.98
CA TRP A 29 -21.27 13.23 6.38
C TRP A 29 -22.34 12.16 6.22
N TYR A 30 -22.26 11.43 5.11
CA TYR A 30 -23.01 10.22 4.87
C TYR A 30 -22.00 9.09 4.63
N GLY A 31 -22.14 8.00 5.37
CA GLY A 31 -21.24 6.85 5.30
C GLY A 31 -21.99 5.58 4.96
N ILE A 32 -21.39 4.73 4.13
CA ILE A 32 -21.86 3.38 3.82
C ILE A 32 -20.83 2.40 4.36
N PRO A 33 -21.21 1.40 5.16
CA PRO A 33 -20.26 0.40 5.65
C PRO A 33 -19.68 -0.42 4.49
N ALA A 34 -18.41 -0.83 4.60
CA ALA A 34 -17.72 -1.60 3.57
C ALA A 34 -18.47 -2.88 3.14
N THR A 35 -19.16 -3.54 4.09
CA THR A 35 -20.00 -4.73 3.85
C THR A 35 -21.17 -4.47 2.90
N SER A 36 -21.57 -3.21 2.71
CA SER A 36 -22.66 -2.80 1.82
C SER A 36 -22.17 -2.18 0.51
N CYS A 37 -20.86 -2.15 0.25
CA CYS A 37 -20.27 -1.49 -0.92
C CYS A 37 -20.82 -2.07 -2.24
N ASP A 38 -20.81 -3.40 -2.41
CA ASP A 38 -21.32 -4.01 -3.65
C ASP A 38 -22.83 -3.80 -3.84
N THR A 39 -23.60 -3.78 -2.76
CA THR A 39 -25.03 -3.47 -2.82
C THR A 39 -25.26 -2.03 -3.25
N PHE A 40 -24.50 -1.08 -2.68
CA PHE A 40 -24.56 0.33 -3.04
C PHE A 40 -24.18 0.54 -4.51
N GLU A 41 -23.09 -0.08 -4.97
CA GLU A 41 -22.70 -0.02 -6.39
C GLU A 41 -23.75 -0.61 -7.32
N ARG A 42 -24.38 -1.74 -6.97
CA ARG A 42 -25.44 -2.34 -7.78
C ARG A 42 -26.63 -1.40 -7.95
N VAL A 43 -27.03 -0.71 -6.88
CA VAL A 43 -28.09 0.29 -6.93
C VAL A 43 -27.69 1.47 -7.83
N TRP A 44 -26.46 1.96 -7.72
CA TRP A 44 -26.00 3.04 -8.60
C TRP A 44 -25.92 2.62 -10.07
N LYS A 45 -25.45 1.40 -10.35
CA LYS A 45 -25.41 0.84 -11.71
C LYS A 45 -26.80 0.68 -12.31
N SER A 46 -27.83 0.38 -11.51
CA SER A 46 -29.21 0.30 -12.01
C SER A 46 -29.85 1.67 -12.23
N LEU A 47 -29.50 2.67 -11.40
CA LEU A 47 -30.09 4.01 -11.47
C LEU A 47 -29.48 4.87 -12.59
N VAL A 48 -28.18 4.75 -12.86
CA VAL A 48 -27.47 5.57 -13.86
C VAL A 48 -26.55 4.74 -14.77
N PRO A 49 -27.08 3.72 -15.47
CA PRO A 49 -26.28 2.75 -16.24
C PRO A 49 -25.39 3.44 -17.28
N HIS A 50 -25.93 4.41 -18.02
CA HIS A 50 -25.22 5.14 -19.09
C HIS A 50 -23.98 5.92 -18.62
N ARG A 51 -23.88 6.28 -17.32
CA ARG A 51 -22.73 7.00 -16.78
C ARG A 51 -21.59 6.05 -16.41
N PHE A 52 -21.89 4.87 -15.87
CA PHE A 52 -20.89 3.85 -15.57
C PHE A 52 -20.32 3.19 -16.84
N ASP A 53 -21.12 3.08 -17.91
CA ASP A 53 -20.65 2.60 -19.22
C ASP A 53 -19.57 3.51 -19.82
N LYS A 54 -19.67 4.83 -19.59
CA LYS A 54 -18.72 5.83 -20.12
C LYS A 54 -17.52 6.07 -19.22
N LYS A 55 -17.70 5.97 -17.90
CA LYS A 55 -16.64 6.19 -16.92
C LYS A 55 -16.90 5.32 -15.68
N PRO A 56 -16.26 4.14 -15.59
CA PRO A 56 -16.41 3.24 -14.45
C PRO A 56 -15.95 3.85 -13.11
N ASP A 57 -15.18 4.95 -13.17
CA ASP A 57 -14.48 5.58 -12.05
C ASP A 57 -14.93 7.05 -11.83
N LEU A 58 -16.23 7.24 -11.58
CA LEU A 58 -16.91 8.54 -11.74
C LEU A 58 -16.81 9.50 -10.53
N PHE A 59 -16.01 9.22 -9.53
CA PHE A 59 -16.16 9.83 -8.21
C PHE A 59 -14.99 10.71 -7.76
N PHE A 60 -14.87 11.98 -8.22
CA PHE A 60 -13.83 12.90 -7.70
C PHE A 60 -14.19 14.41 -7.72
N HIS A 61 -13.52 15.16 -6.80
CA HIS A 61 -13.36 16.63 -6.62
C HIS A 61 -14.48 17.40 -5.85
N PHE A 62 -14.30 18.50 -5.10
CA PHE A 62 -13.17 19.34 -4.60
C PHE A 62 -13.63 19.95 -3.24
N ASN A 63 -12.78 20.04 -2.21
CA ASN A 63 -13.06 20.82 -0.99
C ASN A 63 -11.74 21.31 -0.33
N CYS A 64 -11.81 22.26 0.60
CA CYS A 64 -10.68 22.64 1.45
C CYS A 64 -10.89 22.00 2.82
N ASN A 65 -10.23 20.87 3.03
CA ASN A 65 -10.17 20.10 4.26
C ASN A 65 -8.76 19.53 4.32
N GLU A 66 -8.21 19.36 5.51
CA GLU A 66 -7.05 18.50 5.66
C GLU A 66 -7.55 17.09 5.88
N ALA A 67 -7.24 16.22 4.93
CA ALA A 67 -7.50 14.80 4.98
C ALA A 67 -6.20 14.07 4.69
N VAL A 68 -5.95 13.00 5.43
CA VAL A 68 -4.78 12.15 5.23
C VAL A 68 -5.26 10.72 5.12
N ASN A 69 -4.73 10.02 4.13
CA ASN A 69 -4.91 8.58 4.00
C ASN A 69 -3.87 7.84 4.84
N PHE A 70 -4.30 6.75 5.48
CA PHE A 70 -3.41 5.90 6.27
C PHE A 70 -3.88 4.45 6.20
N CYS A 71 -2.97 3.52 6.51
CA CYS A 71 -3.30 2.11 6.70
C CYS A 71 -2.90 1.67 8.10
N LEU A 72 -3.79 0.93 8.75
CA LEU A 72 -3.50 0.14 9.93
C LEU A 72 -3.31 -1.32 9.50
N PRO A 73 -2.70 -2.21 10.30
CA PRO A 73 -2.43 -3.56 9.81
C PRO A 73 -3.66 -4.38 9.40
N ASP A 74 -4.82 -4.12 9.99
CA ASP A 74 -6.09 -4.72 9.61
C ASP A 74 -6.55 -4.31 8.19
N TRP A 75 -5.91 -3.31 7.57
CA TRP A 75 -6.10 -2.95 6.16
C TRP A 75 -5.54 -3.99 5.19
N LEU A 76 -4.55 -4.82 5.56
CA LEU A 76 -3.86 -5.73 4.63
C LEU A 76 -4.80 -6.58 3.75
N PRO A 77 -5.88 -7.21 4.27
CA PRO A 77 -6.83 -7.95 3.46
C PRO A 77 -7.64 -7.05 2.52
N PHE A 78 -7.96 -5.82 2.94
CA PHE A 78 -8.68 -4.85 2.13
C PHE A 78 -7.80 -4.30 1.00
N GLY A 79 -6.52 -4.06 1.26
CA GLY A 79 -5.53 -3.70 0.25
C GLY A 79 -5.41 -4.76 -0.85
N ARG A 80 -5.36 -6.04 -0.45
CA ARG A 80 -5.42 -7.18 -1.38
C ARG A 80 -6.70 -7.15 -2.22
N LEU A 81 -7.86 -7.05 -1.58
CA LEU A 81 -9.16 -7.02 -2.29
C LEU A 81 -9.24 -5.84 -3.27
N CYS A 82 -8.72 -4.68 -2.87
CA CYS A 82 -8.65 -3.50 -3.73
C CYS A 82 -7.75 -3.75 -4.94
N SER A 83 -6.55 -4.32 -4.73
CA SER A 83 -5.60 -4.66 -5.81
C SER A 83 -6.22 -5.61 -6.83
N GLU A 84 -6.91 -6.65 -6.35
CA GLU A 84 -7.65 -7.59 -7.22
C GLU A 84 -8.78 -6.91 -7.98
N ARG A 85 -9.56 -6.06 -7.31
CA ARG A 85 -10.65 -5.31 -7.96
C ARG A 85 -10.13 -4.30 -8.99
N TYR A 86 -9.00 -3.65 -8.72
CA TYR A 86 -8.36 -2.74 -9.67
C TYR A 86 -7.89 -3.49 -10.92
N ARG A 87 -7.37 -4.72 -10.74
CA ARG A 87 -7.02 -5.59 -11.87
C ARG A 87 -8.22 -5.95 -12.73
N ASP A 88 -9.36 -6.25 -12.13
CA ASP A 88 -10.60 -6.60 -12.86
C ASP A 88 -11.10 -5.45 -13.73
N PHE A 89 -11.00 -4.21 -13.23
CA PHE A 89 -11.41 -3.01 -13.96
C PHE A 89 -10.33 -2.40 -14.85
N GLY A 90 -9.08 -2.87 -14.74
CA GLY A 90 -7.94 -2.22 -15.39
C GLY A 90 -7.70 -0.80 -14.87
N ARG A 91 -7.89 -0.57 -13.57
CA ARG A 91 -7.62 0.70 -12.88
C ARG A 91 -6.17 0.76 -12.39
N LEU A 92 -5.57 1.95 -12.48
CA LEU A 92 -4.25 2.21 -11.93
C LEU A 92 -4.30 2.26 -10.40
N SER A 93 -3.40 1.56 -9.74
CA SER A 93 -3.14 1.72 -8.31
C SER A 93 -2.28 2.96 -8.07
N VAL A 94 -2.44 3.60 -6.91
CA VAL A 94 -1.57 4.73 -6.51
C VAL A 94 -0.17 4.24 -6.12
N PHE A 95 -0.05 2.97 -5.71
CA PHE A 95 1.22 2.30 -5.49
C PHE A 95 1.14 0.81 -5.79
N SER A 96 2.31 0.19 -5.96
CA SER A 96 2.45 -1.26 -6.11
C SER A 96 2.16 -1.98 -4.78
N HIS A 97 1.01 -2.67 -4.70
CA HIS A 97 0.65 -3.49 -3.54
C HIS A 97 1.71 -4.55 -3.24
N ASP A 98 2.22 -5.21 -4.27
CA ASP A 98 3.24 -6.26 -4.17
C ASP A 98 4.55 -5.72 -3.58
N ARG A 99 4.97 -4.51 -4.03
CA ARG A 99 6.12 -3.81 -3.44
C ARG A 99 5.87 -3.55 -1.96
N PHE A 100 4.70 -3.00 -1.65
CA PHE A 100 4.36 -2.63 -0.28
C PHE A 100 4.43 -3.86 0.66
N MET A 101 3.84 -4.99 0.26
CA MET A 101 3.91 -6.24 1.05
C MET A 101 5.34 -6.71 1.24
N TYR A 102 6.15 -6.73 0.18
CA TYR A 102 7.55 -7.14 0.25
C TYR A 102 8.36 -6.26 1.20
N VAL A 103 8.18 -4.93 1.13
CA VAL A 103 8.93 -3.99 1.95
C VAL A 103 8.56 -4.12 3.42
N LEU A 104 7.27 -4.27 3.75
CA LEU A 104 6.85 -4.54 5.13
C LEU A 104 7.43 -5.88 5.62
N ALA A 105 7.47 -6.89 4.75
CA ALA A 105 8.04 -8.22 5.06
C ALA A 105 9.56 -8.20 5.21
N MET A 106 10.27 -7.19 4.69
CA MET A 106 11.71 -7.01 4.89
C MET A 106 12.03 -6.09 6.06
N ARG A 107 11.33 -4.95 6.18
CA ARG A 107 11.73 -3.84 7.06
C ARG A 107 10.97 -3.81 8.38
N GLY A 108 9.69 -4.20 8.38
CA GLY A 108 8.83 -4.03 9.55
C GLY A 108 7.49 -3.43 9.20
N LEU A 109 6.52 -3.67 10.07
CA LEU A 109 5.23 -2.98 10.04
C LEU A 109 5.34 -1.56 10.61
N PHE A 110 6.26 -1.38 11.58
CA PHE A 110 6.47 -0.11 12.26
C PHE A 110 7.97 0.14 12.46
N PRO A 111 8.43 1.40 12.52
CA PRO A 111 9.85 1.72 12.77
C PRO A 111 10.41 1.13 14.07
N ASP A 112 9.56 0.93 15.09
CA ASP A 112 9.96 0.49 16.43
C ASP A 112 9.57 -0.98 16.73
N ASP A 113 9.12 -1.75 15.73
CA ASP A 113 8.73 -3.16 15.93
C ASP A 113 9.88 -4.08 16.39
N HIS A 114 11.12 -3.66 16.15
CA HIS A 114 12.34 -4.33 16.61
C HIS A 114 12.73 -4.00 18.05
N LYS A 115 12.15 -2.96 18.68
CA LYS A 115 12.55 -2.48 20.00
C LYS A 115 11.68 -3.09 21.11
N PRO A 116 12.26 -3.85 22.05
CA PRO A 116 11.50 -4.43 23.17
C PRO A 116 10.89 -3.34 24.07
N GLY A 117 9.58 -3.40 24.32
CA GLY A 117 8.90 -2.60 25.34
C GLY A 117 8.49 -1.19 24.94
N GLU A 118 8.67 -0.78 23.67
CA GLU A 118 8.13 0.48 23.14
C GLU A 118 6.80 0.31 22.38
N SER A 119 6.46 -0.92 21.97
CA SER A 119 5.18 -1.21 21.32
C SER A 119 4.03 -1.19 22.35
N THR A 120 2.91 -0.56 21.98
CA THR A 120 1.77 -0.36 22.89
C THR A 120 0.88 -1.60 22.99
N ASP A 121 0.97 -2.52 22.01
CA ASP A 121 0.22 -3.78 21.94
C ASP A 121 0.98 -4.83 21.09
N GLU A 122 1.80 -5.66 21.75
CA GLU A 122 2.52 -6.76 21.09
C GLU A 122 1.54 -7.79 20.48
N GLY A 123 0.34 -7.95 21.03
CA GLY A 123 -0.67 -8.87 20.52
C GLY A 123 -1.23 -8.44 19.16
N ALA A 124 -1.53 -7.15 19.02
CA ALA A 124 -1.92 -6.56 17.75
C ALA A 124 -0.80 -6.68 16.69
N LEU A 125 0.47 -6.50 17.10
CA LEU A 125 1.61 -6.64 16.22
C LEU A 125 1.85 -8.09 15.76
N VAL A 126 1.67 -9.07 16.64
CA VAL A 126 1.69 -10.50 16.28
C VAL A 126 0.58 -10.80 15.26
N HIS A 127 -0.64 -10.33 15.50
CA HIS A 127 -1.76 -10.55 14.59
C HIS A 127 -1.49 -9.94 13.21
N ALA A 128 -1.03 -8.68 13.19
CA ALA A 128 -0.64 -7.96 11.99
C ALA A 128 0.45 -8.67 11.17
N SER A 129 1.51 -9.13 11.84
CA SER A 129 2.61 -9.86 11.19
C SER A 129 2.15 -11.19 10.60
N ARG A 130 1.20 -11.89 11.24
CA ARG A 130 0.57 -13.09 10.67
C ARG A 130 -0.23 -12.77 9.42
N MET A 131 -1.03 -11.69 9.43
CA MET A 131 -1.79 -11.26 8.24
C MET A 131 -0.86 -10.94 7.06
N LEU A 132 0.28 -10.28 7.33
CA LEU A 132 1.28 -10.00 6.31
C LEU A 132 1.95 -11.28 5.80
N LEU A 133 2.23 -12.24 6.68
CA LEU A 133 2.82 -13.53 6.31
C LEU A 133 1.86 -14.34 5.42
N ASP A 134 0.57 -14.36 5.76
CA ASP A 134 -0.48 -15.00 4.94
C ASP A 134 -0.55 -14.39 3.53
N GLU A 135 -0.45 -13.05 3.44
CA GLU A 135 -0.47 -12.36 2.15
C GLU A 135 0.81 -12.60 1.35
N MET A 136 1.98 -12.61 1.98
CA MET A 136 3.24 -12.97 1.33
C MET A 136 3.24 -14.41 0.82
N ASN A 137 2.80 -15.38 1.65
CA ASN A 137 2.62 -16.77 1.23
C ASN A 137 1.80 -16.87 -0.05
N ARG A 138 0.63 -16.20 -0.07
CA ARG A 138 -0.24 -16.18 -1.25
C ARG A 138 0.45 -15.62 -2.49
N ILE A 139 1.18 -14.51 -2.34
CA ILE A 139 1.88 -13.88 -3.46
C ILE A 139 2.97 -14.80 -4.01
N VAL A 140 3.76 -15.43 -3.13
CA VAL A 140 4.81 -16.38 -3.53
C VAL A 140 4.22 -17.61 -4.21
N ASP A 141 3.17 -18.21 -3.64
CA ASP A 141 2.48 -19.36 -4.23
C ASP A 141 1.93 -19.03 -5.62
N GLU A 142 1.36 -17.84 -5.77
CA GLU A 142 0.87 -17.38 -7.07
C GLU A 142 2.01 -17.16 -8.07
N GLU A 143 3.12 -16.56 -7.66
CA GLU A 143 4.30 -16.39 -8.51
C GLU A 143 4.88 -17.72 -8.96
N ILE A 144 5.03 -18.70 -8.06
CA ILE A 144 5.48 -20.06 -8.40
C ILE A 144 4.54 -20.67 -9.45
N ARG A 145 3.24 -20.72 -9.15
CA ARG A 145 2.24 -21.33 -10.03
C ARG A 145 2.22 -20.67 -11.41
N LEU A 146 2.28 -19.33 -11.48
CA LEU A 146 2.23 -18.61 -12.74
C LEU A 146 3.53 -18.72 -13.53
N ARG A 147 4.69 -18.76 -12.88
CA ARG A 147 5.99 -19.00 -13.55
C ARG A 147 6.04 -20.40 -14.16
N ASP A 148 5.54 -21.42 -13.46
CA ASP A 148 5.43 -22.78 -14.00
C ASP A 148 4.51 -22.83 -15.23
N GLN A 149 3.36 -22.16 -15.16
CA GLN A 149 2.43 -22.05 -16.30
C GLN A 149 3.06 -21.34 -17.51
N LEU A 150 3.93 -20.34 -17.29
CA LEU A 150 4.62 -19.65 -18.38
C LEU A 150 5.59 -20.56 -19.11
N VAL A 151 6.37 -21.35 -18.38
CA VAL A 151 7.29 -22.34 -18.96
C VAL A 151 6.50 -23.38 -19.75
N GLN A 152 5.40 -23.89 -19.19
CA GLN A 152 4.50 -24.82 -19.89
C GLN A 152 3.88 -24.22 -21.16
N SER A 153 3.67 -22.89 -21.18
CA SER A 153 3.17 -22.18 -22.36
C SER A 153 4.23 -21.89 -23.44
N GLY A 154 5.49 -22.31 -23.21
CA GLY A 154 6.60 -22.13 -24.15
C GLY A 154 7.39 -20.82 -23.99
N ILE A 155 7.08 -20.00 -22.97
CA ILE A 155 7.85 -18.78 -22.65
C ILE A 155 9.00 -19.18 -21.71
N VAL A 156 10.13 -19.53 -22.30
CA VAL A 156 11.30 -20.08 -21.57
C VAL A 156 12.49 -19.13 -21.48
N MET A 157 12.51 -18.06 -22.31
CA MET A 157 13.60 -17.10 -22.29
C MET A 157 13.45 -16.16 -21.09
N VAL A 158 14.41 -16.23 -20.16
CA VAL A 158 14.44 -15.42 -18.94
C VAL A 158 15.43 -14.28 -19.09
N VAL A 159 15.01 -13.08 -18.72
CA VAL A 159 15.86 -11.88 -18.62
C VAL A 159 15.84 -11.43 -17.17
N ALA A 160 16.99 -11.57 -16.51
CA ALA A 160 17.20 -11.02 -15.17
C ALA A 160 17.27 -9.49 -15.27
N MET A 161 16.41 -8.82 -14.52
CA MET A 161 16.33 -7.37 -14.48
C MET A 161 17.08 -6.84 -13.27
N ALA A 162 17.73 -5.69 -13.42
CA ALA A 162 18.37 -5.02 -12.30
C ALA A 162 17.31 -4.62 -11.26
N LYS A 163 17.54 -5.02 -10.01
CA LYS A 163 16.77 -4.54 -8.88
C LYS A 163 17.19 -3.11 -8.55
N ARG A 164 16.21 -2.30 -8.16
CA ARG A 164 16.46 -1.02 -7.51
C ARG A 164 16.27 -1.17 -6.00
N ASP A 165 16.52 -0.11 -5.24
CA ASP A 165 16.29 -0.08 -3.80
C ASP A 165 14.83 -0.49 -3.52
N ASP A 166 14.59 -1.19 -2.40
CA ASP A 166 13.27 -1.60 -1.95
C ASP A 166 12.55 -0.46 -1.18
N ALA A 167 13.12 0.74 -1.07
CA ALA A 167 12.50 1.86 -0.37
C ALA A 167 11.16 2.30 -0.97
N LEU A 168 10.25 2.79 -0.12
CA LEU A 168 8.98 3.39 -0.55
C LEU A 168 9.16 4.90 -0.79
N THR A 169 10.04 5.25 -1.71
CA THR A 169 10.24 6.63 -2.15
C THR A 169 9.53 6.88 -3.48
N ASP A 170 9.20 8.15 -3.76
CA ASP A 170 8.54 8.54 -5.01
C ASP A 170 9.33 8.11 -6.26
N ASP A 171 10.66 8.17 -6.21
CA ASP A 171 11.52 7.77 -7.33
C ASP A 171 11.44 6.26 -7.62
N GLU A 172 11.46 5.45 -6.57
CA GLU A 172 11.43 3.99 -6.70
C GLU A 172 10.03 3.50 -7.07
N MET A 173 8.99 4.06 -6.46
CA MET A 173 7.60 3.75 -6.81
C MET A 173 7.26 4.24 -8.22
N GLY A 174 7.75 5.42 -8.62
CA GLY A 174 7.57 5.95 -9.97
C GLY A 174 8.27 5.10 -11.04
N TYR A 175 9.29 4.30 -10.70
CA TYR A 175 9.84 3.29 -11.61
C TYR A 175 8.88 2.11 -11.82
N ASP A 176 8.20 1.66 -10.78
CA ASP A 176 7.21 0.58 -10.84
C ASP A 176 5.98 1.01 -11.66
N ASP A 177 5.59 2.27 -11.56
CA ASP A 177 4.46 2.85 -12.32
C ASP A 177 4.72 2.88 -13.84
N ARG A 178 5.99 2.92 -14.26
CA ARG A 178 6.34 2.79 -15.69
C ARG A 178 6.20 1.37 -16.20
N ARG A 179 6.01 0.39 -15.32
CA ARG A 179 5.99 -1.05 -15.63
C ARG A 179 4.65 -1.63 -15.25
N GLN A 180 3.62 -1.29 -16.01
CA GLN A 180 2.24 -1.72 -15.74
C GLN A 180 1.73 -2.69 -16.80
N CYS A 181 0.99 -3.70 -16.36
CA CYS A 181 0.36 -4.63 -17.27
C CYS A 181 -0.56 -3.90 -18.27
N VAL A 182 -0.36 -4.13 -19.56
CA VAL A 182 -1.17 -3.52 -20.62
C VAL A 182 -2.67 -3.79 -20.45
N ALA A 183 -3.03 -4.96 -19.90
CA ALA A 183 -4.41 -5.42 -19.74
C ALA A 183 -5.06 -4.97 -18.43
N CYS A 184 -4.45 -5.25 -17.27
CA CYS A 184 -5.06 -4.99 -15.96
C CYS A 184 -4.44 -3.83 -15.18
N LYS A 185 -3.45 -3.13 -15.75
CA LYS A 185 -2.74 -1.99 -15.14
C LYS A 185 -1.99 -2.28 -13.83
N HIS A 186 -1.94 -3.53 -13.38
CA HIS A 186 -1.12 -3.94 -12.23
C HIS A 186 0.36 -3.62 -12.44
N SER A 187 0.99 -3.00 -11.45
CA SER A 187 2.43 -2.71 -11.44
C SER A 187 3.24 -4.00 -11.31
N LEU A 188 4.26 -4.16 -12.15
CA LEU A 188 5.05 -5.38 -12.27
C LEU A 188 6.24 -5.33 -11.31
N PHE A 189 6.03 -5.66 -10.04
CA PHE A 189 7.11 -5.62 -9.05
C PHE A 189 8.04 -6.84 -9.14
N PHE A 190 7.53 -8.05 -8.93
CA PHE A 190 8.34 -9.27 -8.91
C PHE A 190 8.75 -9.76 -10.30
N SER A 191 7.80 -9.69 -11.24
CA SER A 191 7.90 -10.37 -12.53
C SER A 191 6.97 -9.79 -13.58
N GLY A 192 7.32 -10.00 -14.85
CA GLY A 192 6.57 -9.50 -15.99
C GLY A 192 6.91 -10.22 -17.29
N ILE A 193 6.14 -9.92 -18.33
CA ILE A 193 6.34 -10.47 -19.67
C ILE A 193 6.50 -9.32 -20.67
N ALA A 194 7.52 -9.41 -21.50
CA ALA A 194 7.70 -8.55 -22.66
C ALA A 194 7.77 -9.39 -23.94
N CYS A 195 7.70 -8.73 -25.09
CA CYS A 195 7.82 -9.37 -26.39
C CYS A 195 8.64 -8.49 -27.32
N SER A 196 9.47 -9.08 -28.16
CA SER A 196 10.27 -8.35 -29.15
C SER A 196 9.43 -7.55 -30.15
N CYS A 197 8.11 -7.80 -30.25
CA CYS A 197 7.22 -7.02 -31.11
C CYS A 197 6.87 -5.63 -30.56
N SER A 198 7.20 -5.30 -29.30
CA SER A 198 6.89 -4.01 -28.70
C SER A 198 7.90 -3.60 -27.63
N HIS A 199 8.41 -2.39 -27.73
CA HIS A 199 9.34 -1.81 -26.75
C HIS A 199 8.65 -1.04 -25.63
N THR A 200 7.32 -0.91 -25.66
CA THR A 200 6.56 -0.07 -24.72
C THR A 200 5.52 -0.84 -23.93
N LYS A 201 5.24 -2.10 -24.29
CA LYS A 201 4.17 -2.90 -23.69
C LYS A 201 4.76 -4.05 -22.88
N VAL A 202 4.25 -4.20 -21.67
CA VAL A 202 4.52 -5.32 -20.77
C VAL A 202 3.21 -5.88 -20.23
N ALA A 203 3.23 -7.13 -19.76
CA ALA A 203 2.08 -7.78 -19.13
C ALA A 203 2.47 -8.49 -17.82
N CYS A 204 1.53 -8.59 -16.89
CA CYS A 204 1.68 -9.46 -15.72
C CYS A 204 1.52 -10.93 -16.13
N LEU A 205 1.94 -11.85 -15.27
CA LEU A 205 1.94 -13.29 -15.59
C LEU A 205 0.51 -13.81 -15.89
N ARG A 206 -0.51 -13.34 -15.15
CA ARG A 206 -1.93 -13.66 -15.44
C ARG A 206 -2.38 -13.27 -16.85
N HIS A 207 -1.76 -12.25 -17.44
CA HIS A 207 -2.16 -11.64 -18.71
C HIS A 207 -1.10 -11.78 -19.81
N ALA A 208 -0.17 -12.73 -19.66
CA ALA A 208 0.85 -13.02 -20.68
C ALA A 208 0.25 -13.30 -22.07
N HIS A 209 -0.91 -13.98 -22.10
CA HIS A 209 -1.65 -14.25 -23.33
C HIS A 209 -2.30 -13.00 -23.96
N LYS A 210 -2.56 -11.95 -23.17
CA LYS A 210 -3.13 -10.68 -23.65
C LYS A 210 -2.07 -9.67 -24.12
N LEU A 211 -0.77 -9.98 -23.98
CA LEU A 211 0.31 -9.07 -24.38
C LEU A 211 0.32 -8.81 -25.90
N CYS A 212 0.32 -9.89 -26.69
CA CYS A 212 0.31 -9.87 -28.15
C CYS A 212 0.00 -11.27 -28.71
N LYS A 213 -0.28 -11.34 -30.02
CA LYS A 213 -0.53 -12.58 -30.75
C LYS A 213 0.74 -13.30 -31.22
N CYS A 214 1.93 -12.81 -30.88
CA CYS A 214 3.18 -13.46 -31.26
C CYS A 214 3.33 -14.81 -30.57
N ASP A 215 4.06 -15.70 -31.25
CA ASP A 215 4.46 -16.99 -30.73
C ASP A 215 5.18 -16.87 -29.37
N PRO A 216 4.98 -17.80 -28.42
CA PRO A 216 5.66 -17.80 -27.13
C PRO A 216 7.18 -17.66 -27.21
N SER A 217 7.82 -18.19 -28.26
CA SER A 217 9.28 -18.07 -28.48
C SER A 217 9.77 -16.63 -28.64
N LYS A 218 8.88 -15.68 -29.01
CA LYS A 218 9.21 -14.25 -29.12
C LYS A 218 8.98 -13.47 -27.83
N LYS A 219 8.46 -14.11 -26.79
CA LYS A 219 8.17 -13.51 -25.49
C LYS A 219 9.30 -13.82 -24.52
N VAL A 220 9.56 -12.88 -23.62
CA VAL A 220 10.56 -13.00 -22.56
C VAL A 220 9.91 -12.86 -21.20
N PHE A 221 10.36 -13.68 -20.28
CA PHE A 221 10.07 -13.55 -18.86
C PHE A 221 11.06 -12.57 -18.23
N LEU A 222 10.55 -11.43 -17.77
CA LEU A 222 11.31 -10.42 -17.03
C LEU A 222 11.27 -10.78 -15.55
N GLN A 223 12.42 -11.04 -14.96
CA GLN A 223 12.55 -11.43 -13.56
C GLN A 223 13.30 -10.36 -12.77
N TRP A 224 12.60 -9.67 -11.86
CA TRP A 224 13.25 -8.77 -10.89
C TRP A 224 13.63 -9.52 -9.61
N PHE A 225 12.82 -10.50 -9.20
CA PHE A 225 13.06 -11.29 -8.00
C PHE A 225 13.04 -12.79 -8.31
N THR A 226 14.04 -13.50 -7.80
CA THR A 226 14.04 -14.96 -7.81
C THR A 226 13.11 -15.51 -6.73
N ILE A 227 12.62 -16.75 -6.89
CA ILE A 227 11.78 -17.40 -5.87
C ILE A 227 12.53 -17.53 -4.52
N PRO A 228 13.83 -17.93 -4.47
CA PRO A 228 14.59 -17.92 -3.22
C PRO A 228 14.62 -16.55 -2.52
N GLU A 229 14.73 -15.45 -3.27
CA GLU A 229 14.72 -14.10 -2.67
C GLU A 229 13.37 -13.73 -2.06
N MET A 230 12.26 -14.22 -2.64
CA MET A 230 10.93 -14.05 -2.04
C MET A 230 10.81 -14.88 -0.75
N PHE A 231 11.36 -16.10 -0.72
CA PHE A 231 11.44 -16.90 0.50
C PHE A 231 12.30 -16.26 1.58
N VAL A 232 13.37 -15.53 1.23
CA VAL A 232 14.15 -14.77 2.22
C VAL A 232 13.28 -13.72 2.92
N ALA A 233 12.40 -13.00 2.20
CA ALA A 233 11.49 -12.04 2.81
C ALA A 233 10.48 -12.71 3.75
N MET A 234 9.96 -13.88 3.36
CA MET A 234 9.07 -14.67 4.21
C MET A 234 9.77 -15.17 5.47
N ALA A 235 10.98 -15.73 5.34
CA ALA A 235 11.77 -16.18 6.48
C ALA A 235 12.12 -15.03 7.43
N THR A 236 12.48 -13.87 6.88
CA THR A 236 12.74 -12.64 7.67
C THR A 236 11.50 -12.20 8.45
N LEU A 237 10.31 -12.30 7.86
CA LEU A 237 9.06 -12.01 8.55
C LEU A 237 8.72 -13.07 9.60
N ASP A 238 8.93 -14.35 9.31
CA ASP A 238 8.67 -15.47 10.22
C ASP A 238 9.56 -15.41 11.46
N ASP A 239 10.87 -15.18 11.29
CA ASP A 239 11.82 -15.00 12.41
C ASP A 239 11.39 -13.86 13.35
N ARG A 240 10.91 -12.75 12.76
CA ARG A 240 10.40 -11.61 13.54
C ARG A 240 9.09 -11.95 14.23
N LEU A 241 8.19 -12.68 13.57
CA LEU A 241 6.95 -13.15 14.16
C LEU A 241 7.23 -14.09 15.35
N VAL A 242 8.16 -15.02 15.23
CA VAL A 242 8.58 -15.90 16.34
C VAL A 242 9.14 -15.10 17.51
N ALA A 243 9.97 -14.09 17.23
CA ALA A 243 10.49 -13.19 18.27
C ALA A 243 9.36 -12.40 18.95
N LEU A 244 8.42 -11.86 18.18
CA LEU A 244 7.22 -11.15 18.66
C LEU A 244 6.33 -12.03 19.54
N GLU A 245 6.06 -13.26 19.10
CA GLU A 245 5.24 -14.22 19.85
C GLU A 245 5.88 -14.58 21.20
N LYS A 246 7.21 -14.70 21.23
CA LYS A 246 7.93 -14.90 22.49
C LYS A 246 7.74 -13.71 23.43
N ARG A 247 7.90 -12.48 22.94
CA ARG A 247 7.70 -11.25 23.74
C ARG A 247 6.27 -11.11 24.24
N ALA A 248 5.27 -11.42 23.41
CA ALA A 248 3.86 -11.33 23.78
C ALA A 248 3.46 -12.33 24.88
N ARG A 249 4.20 -13.45 25.03
CA ARG A 249 3.99 -14.46 26.08
C ARG A 249 4.70 -14.12 27.39
N GLU A 250 5.73 -13.27 27.35
CA GLU A 250 6.43 -12.84 28.57
C GLU A 250 5.51 -11.94 29.39
N PRO A 251 5.42 -12.12 30.73
CA PRO A 251 4.62 -11.24 31.56
C PRO A 251 5.14 -9.82 31.37
N GLN A 252 4.28 -8.92 30.90
CA GLN A 252 4.60 -7.50 30.81
C GLN A 252 4.94 -7.01 32.22
N VAL A 253 6.24 -6.92 32.54
CA VAL A 253 6.69 -6.23 33.73
C VAL A 253 6.33 -4.78 33.48
N HIS A 254 5.20 -4.32 34.03
CA HIS A 254 4.82 -2.93 33.98
C HIS A 254 5.97 -2.11 34.57
N SER A 255 6.79 -1.54 33.69
CA SER A 255 7.76 -0.53 34.06
C SER A 255 6.98 0.61 34.72
N PRO A 256 7.35 1.08 35.92
CA PRO A 256 6.63 2.13 36.63
C PRO A 256 6.61 3.48 35.88
N ARG A 257 7.20 3.58 34.68
CA ARG A 257 7.11 4.75 33.80
C ARG A 257 5.73 4.94 33.16
N ALA A 258 4.96 3.89 32.90
CA ALA A 258 3.59 4.04 32.36
C ALA A 258 2.63 4.64 33.40
N ALA A 259 2.81 4.28 34.68
CA ALA A 259 1.98 4.78 35.79
C ALA A 259 2.25 6.25 36.17
N LYS A 260 3.41 6.82 35.79
CA LYS A 260 3.71 8.24 36.06
C LYS A 260 3.01 9.22 35.11
N ARG A 261 2.38 8.73 34.03
CA ARG A 261 1.64 9.60 33.10
C ARG A 261 0.15 9.78 33.46
N MET A 262 -0.36 9.03 34.45
CA MET A 262 -1.75 9.13 34.93
C MET A 262 -1.89 9.73 36.35
N LYS A 263 -0.81 10.19 37.00
CA LYS A 263 -0.86 10.87 38.31
C LYS A 263 -0.18 12.24 38.25
N GLY A 264 -0.77 13.14 37.47
CA GLY A 264 -0.29 14.50 37.36
C GLY A 264 -1.29 15.44 36.70
N GLU A 265 -2.60 15.27 36.94
CA GLU A 265 -3.63 16.23 36.51
C GLU A 265 -4.72 16.32 37.60
N HIS A 266 -4.38 17.01 38.68
CA HIS A 266 -5.35 17.86 39.36
C HIS A 266 -4.67 19.23 39.47
N ASP A 267 -5.39 20.23 38.97
CA ASP A 267 -5.07 21.67 38.93
C ASP A 267 -4.12 22.13 37.79
N ASN A 268 -4.70 22.41 36.63
CA ASN A 268 -4.54 23.73 35.97
C ASN A 268 -5.47 23.90 34.75
N GLU A 269 -5.95 25.13 34.59
CA GLU A 269 -6.84 25.65 33.54
C GLU A 269 -6.43 25.32 32.09
N PRO A 270 -7.38 25.36 31.12
CA PRO A 270 -7.13 24.94 29.74
C PRO A 270 -6.18 25.90 29.00
N VAL A 271 -4.97 25.43 28.73
CA VAL A 271 -3.99 26.13 27.88
C VAL A 271 -4.40 25.97 26.41
N SER A 272 -4.66 27.09 25.73
CA SER A 272 -5.08 27.12 24.32
C SER A 272 -3.97 26.65 23.36
N CYS A 273 -4.34 26.07 22.21
CA CYS A 273 -3.50 25.50 21.14
C CYS A 273 -2.38 26.40 20.53
N ARG A 274 -2.15 27.60 21.06
CA ARG A 274 -1.18 28.56 20.50
C ARG A 274 0.28 28.23 20.85
N THR A 275 0.55 27.46 21.91
CA THR A 275 1.92 27.26 22.44
C THR A 275 2.65 26.01 21.93
N MET A 276 2.04 25.14 21.10
CA MET A 276 2.76 23.99 20.52
C MET A 276 3.54 24.30 19.24
N LEU A 277 3.19 25.37 18.52
CA LEU A 277 3.85 25.74 17.26
C LEU A 277 5.11 26.60 17.43
N GLU A 278 5.37 27.14 18.62
CA GLU A 278 6.52 28.02 18.87
C GLU A 278 7.74 27.28 19.47
N ARG A 279 7.63 25.98 19.79
CA ARG A 279 8.74 25.18 20.34
C ARG A 279 9.71 24.61 19.29
N ASN A 280 9.40 24.71 18.00
CA ASN A 280 10.23 24.17 16.91
C ASN A 280 10.86 25.23 16.00
N GLN A 281 10.85 26.51 16.38
CA GLN A 281 11.57 27.56 15.64
C GLN A 281 12.64 28.20 16.52
N ALA A 282 13.84 27.60 16.53
CA ALA A 282 15.14 28.30 16.54
C ALA A 282 16.30 27.32 16.74
N SER A 283 16.96 26.93 15.65
CA SER A 283 18.42 26.92 15.58
C SER A 283 18.82 27.05 14.11
N MET A 284 19.31 28.24 13.77
CA MET A 284 19.66 28.67 12.43
C MET A 284 21.09 28.26 12.03
N ALA A 285 21.27 28.25 10.71
CA ALA A 285 22.47 28.68 9.97
C ALA A 285 23.59 27.66 9.72
N GLY A 286 23.75 27.33 8.43
CA GLY A 286 24.91 26.63 7.88
C GLY A 286 24.80 26.34 6.38
N ASN A 287 24.83 27.40 5.54
CA ASN A 287 25.16 27.46 4.11
C ASN A 287 24.65 26.36 3.15
N PHE A 288 23.57 26.65 2.43
CA PHE A 288 23.18 25.96 1.19
C PHE A 288 23.33 26.93 0.00
N SER A 289 24.19 26.59 -0.97
CA SER A 289 24.28 27.23 -2.28
C SER A 289 23.65 26.31 -3.31
N LEU A 290 22.45 26.66 -3.79
CA LEU A 290 21.76 26.00 -4.90
C LEU A 290 22.23 26.61 -6.23
N SER A 291 23.25 26.00 -6.84
CA SER A 291 23.51 26.17 -8.28
C SER A 291 24.32 25.00 -8.82
N ARG A 292 23.73 24.27 -9.80
CA ARG A 292 24.28 23.13 -10.58
C ARG A 292 24.28 21.84 -9.77
N ILE A 293 23.43 20.84 -10.04
CA ILE A 293 23.54 19.90 -11.18
C ILE A 293 22.11 19.33 -11.40
N LEU A 294 21.28 20.01 -12.18
CA LEU A 294 20.81 19.41 -13.43
C LEU A 294 21.94 19.35 -14.45
N GLY A 295 22.44 18.13 -14.62
CA GLY A 295 23.22 17.62 -15.74
C GLY A 295 22.85 16.17 -15.89
#